data_AF-A0A955FBD8-F1
#
_entry.id   AF-A0A955FBD8-F1
#
_cell.length_a   1.000
_cell.length_b   1.000
_cell.length_c   1.000
_cell.angle_alpha   90.00
_cell.angle_beta   90.00
_cell.angle_gamma   90.00
#
_symmetry.space_group_name_H-M   'P 1'
#
loop_
_entity.id
_entity.type
_entity.pdbx_description
1 polymer ?
#
loop_
_entity_poly.entity_id
_entity_poly.type
_entity_poly.pdbx_seq_one_letter_code
_entity_poly.pdbx_strand_id
1 'polypeptide(L)'
;MSRRQQSGFTIVEMMIATAIFSIILLIITAGVMAFSRQYMRGQTASNLQFTARQVTAQMGQDIQFGTGVEAAGPVQFKTDLTYKVGCYRIGANMYLYQIGSQVKDAQHGLIMIPNQAATCSTVTLDADTLKNALDTAKGARELLSQGQRLLQLNVSSVGSATHALDIVLAGGDDDLFTPTVTPSTTAWEQLKCKAQTGQEFCSVTSLHTVAVERV
;
A
#
# COMPACT_ATOMS: atom_id res chain seq x y z
N MET A 1 -3.21 12.44 -78.10
CA MET A 1 -3.18 12.74 -76.64
C MET A 1 -4.31 11.96 -75.97
N SER A 2 -3.98 10.89 -75.26
CA SER A 2 -4.97 10.04 -74.58
C SER A 2 -5.41 10.71 -73.27
N ARG A 3 -6.69 11.09 -73.16
CA ARG A 3 -7.30 11.56 -71.91
C ARG A 3 -7.51 10.35 -71.00
N ARG A 4 -6.67 10.23 -69.97
CA ARG A 4 -6.95 9.33 -68.83
C ARG A 4 -8.19 9.84 -68.10
N GLN A 5 -9.25 9.05 -68.08
CA GLN A 5 -10.41 9.28 -67.22
C GLN A 5 -9.96 9.16 -65.76
N GLN A 6 -9.84 10.28 -65.06
CA GLN A 6 -9.80 10.29 -63.60
C GLN A 6 -11.23 10.08 -63.11
N SER A 7 -11.62 8.85 -62.79
CA SER A 7 -12.88 8.62 -62.08
C SER A 7 -12.72 9.22 -60.67
N GLY A 8 -13.48 10.27 -60.38
CA GLY A 8 -13.57 10.82 -59.02
C GLY A 8 -14.03 9.72 -58.06
N PHE A 9 -13.28 9.57 -56.97
CA PHE A 9 -13.59 8.66 -55.87
C PHE A 9 -15.05 8.86 -55.46
N THR A 10 -15.85 7.79 -55.47
CA THR A 10 -17.29 7.89 -55.20
C THR A 10 -17.54 8.14 -53.71
N ILE A 11 -18.58 8.91 -53.37
CA ILE A 11 -18.96 9.25 -51.98
C ILE A 11 -19.09 7.98 -51.11
N VAL A 12 -19.55 6.87 -51.71
CA VAL A 12 -19.68 5.56 -51.07
C VAL A 12 -18.33 5.01 -50.62
N GLU A 13 -17.28 5.18 -51.41
CA GLU A 13 -15.93 4.68 -51.09
C GLU A 13 -15.31 5.47 -49.91
N MET A 14 -15.57 6.78 -49.84
CA MET A 14 -15.21 7.61 -48.69
C MET A 14 -16.01 7.26 -47.42
N MET A 15 -17.29 6.89 -47.56
CA MET A 15 -18.10 6.40 -46.44
C MET A 15 -17.61 5.05 -45.92
N ILE A 16 -17.23 4.13 -46.80
CA ILE A 16 -16.68 2.82 -46.40
C ILE A 16 -15.29 3.00 -45.76
N ALA A 17 -14.44 3.85 -46.33
CA ALA A 17 -13.11 4.14 -45.78
C ALA A 17 -13.19 4.73 -44.37
N THR A 18 -14.10 5.68 -44.13
CA THR A 18 -14.33 6.28 -42.81
C THR A 18 -14.92 5.28 -41.81
N ALA A 19 -15.80 4.37 -42.25
CA ALA A 19 -16.34 3.30 -41.41
C ALA A 19 -15.24 2.31 -40.96
N ILE A 20 -14.42 1.83 -41.91
CA ILE A 20 -13.30 0.92 -41.61
C ILE A 20 -12.30 1.60 -40.68
N PHE A 21 -11.95 2.86 -40.96
CA PHE A 21 -11.04 3.64 -40.12
C PHE A 21 -11.59 3.80 -38.69
N SER A 22 -12.88 4.08 -38.54
CA SER A 22 -13.53 4.19 -37.23
C SER A 22 -13.49 2.87 -36.45
N ILE A 23 -13.69 1.74 -37.13
CA ILE A 23 -13.56 0.40 -36.52
C ILE A 23 -12.12 0.15 -36.06
N ILE A 24 -11.13 0.49 -36.89
CA ILE A 24 -9.70 0.34 -36.53
C ILE A 24 -9.38 1.19 -35.30
N LEU A 25 -9.83 2.45 -35.24
CA LEU A 25 -9.62 3.31 -34.07
C LEU A 25 -10.27 2.74 -32.81
N LEU A 26 -11.47 2.17 -32.89
CA LEU A 26 -12.12 1.50 -31.77
C LEU A 26 -11.29 0.31 -31.25
N ILE A 27 -10.79 -0.53 -32.15
CA ILE A 27 -9.95 -1.68 -31.79
C ILE A 27 -8.66 -1.23 -31.11
N ILE A 28 -7.99 -0.21 -31.65
CA ILE A 28 -6.76 0.35 -31.06
C ILE A 28 -7.05 0.89 -29.65
N THR A 29 -8.13 1.67 -29.49
CA THR A 29 -8.50 2.25 -28.20
C THR A 29 -8.80 1.17 -27.16
N ALA A 30 -9.54 0.12 -27.56
CA ALA A 30 -9.80 -1.04 -26.70
C ALA A 30 -8.51 -1.76 -26.29
N GLY A 31 -7.57 -1.95 -27.22
CA GLY A 31 -6.27 -2.56 -26.97
C GLY A 31 -5.42 -1.73 -25.99
N VAL A 32 -5.33 -0.42 -26.20
CA VAL A 32 -4.60 0.51 -25.31
C VAL A 32 -5.20 0.48 -23.91
N MET A 33 -6.53 0.57 -23.77
CA MET A 33 -7.18 0.52 -22.46
C MET A 33 -6.89 -0.80 -21.72
N ALA A 34 -6.93 -1.94 -22.42
CA ALA A 34 -6.61 -3.23 -21.83
C ALA A 34 -5.16 -3.29 -21.32
N PHE A 35 -4.22 -2.78 -22.11
CA PHE A 35 -2.81 -2.71 -21.74
C PHE A 35 -2.57 -1.77 -20.54
N SER A 36 -3.14 -0.56 -20.58
CA SER A 36 -3.02 0.42 -19.49
C SER A 36 -3.53 -0.14 -18.16
N ARG A 37 -4.68 -0.83 -18.16
CA ARG A 37 -5.22 -1.46 -16.95
C ARG A 37 -4.28 -2.53 -16.39
N GLN A 38 -3.71 -3.36 -17.26
CA GLN A 38 -2.79 -4.41 -16.84
C GLN A 38 -1.47 -3.83 -16.29
N TYR A 39 -0.96 -2.77 -16.93
CA TYR A 39 0.22 -2.06 -16.48
C TYR A 39 0.03 -1.46 -15.08
N MET A 40 -1.08 -0.74 -14.85
CA MET A 40 -1.38 -0.13 -13.55
C MET A 40 -1.54 -1.18 -12.45
N ARG A 41 -2.20 -2.31 -12.73
CA ARG A 41 -2.26 -3.46 -11.79
C ARG A 41 -0.86 -3.97 -11.42
N GLY A 42 -0.01 -4.17 -12.42
CA GLY A 42 1.36 -4.64 -12.22
C GLY A 42 2.19 -3.66 -11.39
N GLN A 43 2.07 -2.37 -11.69
CA GLN A 43 2.81 -1.33 -10.97
C GLN A 43 2.38 -1.24 -9.49
N THR A 44 1.07 -1.23 -9.21
CA THR A 44 0.56 -1.19 -7.82
C THR A 44 1.01 -2.41 -7.03
N ALA A 45 0.90 -3.61 -7.61
CA ALA A 45 1.33 -4.84 -6.95
C ALA A 45 2.85 -4.87 -6.70
N SER A 46 3.65 -4.41 -7.67
CA SER A 46 5.11 -4.33 -7.56
C SER A 46 5.54 -3.35 -6.47
N ASN A 47 4.95 -2.14 -6.46
CA ASN A 47 5.21 -1.13 -5.44
C ASN A 47 4.85 -1.65 -4.04
N LEU A 48 3.70 -2.32 -3.90
CA LEU A 48 3.26 -2.87 -2.61
C LEU A 48 4.24 -3.93 -2.07
N GLN A 49 4.70 -4.84 -2.94
CA GLN A 49 5.72 -5.83 -2.56
C GLN A 49 7.06 -5.20 -2.22
N PHE A 50 7.47 -4.17 -2.97
CA PHE A 50 8.69 -3.44 -2.71
C PHE A 50 8.64 -2.76 -1.33
N THR A 51 7.55 -2.04 -1.02
CA THR A 51 7.34 -1.42 0.29
C THR A 51 7.35 -2.46 1.42
N ALA A 52 6.64 -3.58 1.27
CA ALA A 52 6.63 -4.64 2.28
C ALA A 52 8.05 -5.17 2.55
N ARG A 53 8.82 -5.45 1.49
CA ARG A 53 10.22 -5.88 1.61
C ARG A 53 11.07 -4.82 2.28
N GLN A 54 10.95 -3.56 1.89
CA GLN A 54 11.71 -2.46 2.48
C GLN A 54 11.44 -2.31 3.98
N VAL A 55 10.17 -2.35 4.39
CA VAL A 55 9.77 -2.28 5.81
C VAL A 55 10.35 -3.47 6.58
N THR A 56 10.16 -4.70 6.10
CA THR A 56 10.67 -5.89 6.79
C THR A 56 12.20 -5.93 6.84
N ALA A 57 12.89 -5.46 5.81
CA ALA A 57 14.34 -5.38 5.79
C ALA A 57 14.85 -4.36 6.81
N GLN A 58 14.19 -3.19 6.91
CA GLN A 58 14.51 -2.16 7.90
C GLN A 58 14.28 -2.67 9.33
N MET A 59 13.10 -3.23 9.63
CA MET A 59 12.79 -3.77 10.96
C MET A 59 13.68 -4.97 11.30
N GLY A 60 13.95 -5.85 10.32
CA GLY A 60 14.83 -6.99 10.49
C GLY A 60 16.28 -6.58 10.75
N GLN A 61 16.77 -5.53 10.09
CA GLN A 61 18.07 -4.94 10.39
C GLN A 61 18.12 -4.38 11.82
N ASP A 62 17.08 -3.67 12.23
CA ASP A 62 16.99 -3.11 13.58
C ASP A 62 16.92 -4.22 14.64
N ILE A 63 16.29 -5.37 14.34
CA ILE A 63 16.31 -6.54 15.23
C ILE A 63 17.70 -7.15 15.29
N GLN A 64 18.39 -7.28 14.15
CA GLN A 64 19.72 -7.88 14.10
C GLN A 64 20.74 -7.11 14.95
N PHE A 65 20.63 -5.78 15.00
CA PHE A 65 21.60 -4.90 15.67
C PHE A 65 21.06 -4.19 16.92
N GLY A 66 19.77 -4.30 17.20
CA GLY A 66 19.12 -3.71 18.37
C GLY A 66 19.05 -4.69 19.53
N THR A 67 18.98 -4.16 20.75
CA THR A 67 18.77 -4.96 21.95
C THR A 67 17.29 -4.99 22.31
N GLY A 68 16.63 -6.08 21.95
CA GLY A 68 15.25 -6.37 22.32
C GLY A 68 14.17 -5.66 21.50
N VAL A 69 12.96 -6.20 21.63
CA VAL A 69 11.74 -5.70 21.02
C VAL A 69 10.74 -5.38 22.13
N GLU A 70 10.34 -4.12 22.24
CA GLU A 70 9.22 -3.70 23.07
C GLU A 70 7.99 -3.48 22.17
N ALA A 71 6.81 -3.80 22.68
CA ALA A 71 5.57 -3.56 21.96
C ALA A 71 4.54 -2.90 22.90
N ALA A 72 3.73 -1.99 22.36
CA ALA A 72 2.51 -1.54 23.01
C ALA A 72 1.37 -1.48 21.99
N GLY A 73 0.16 -1.84 22.42
CA GLY A 73 -1.01 -1.87 21.56
C GLY A 73 -1.13 -3.16 20.71
N PRO A 74 -2.07 -3.20 19.75
CA PRO A 74 -2.89 -2.07 19.31
C PRO A 74 -3.93 -1.64 20.35
N VAL A 75 -3.93 -0.35 20.71
CA VAL A 75 -4.99 0.27 21.52
C VAL A 75 -6.09 0.75 20.56
N GLN A 76 -7.35 0.52 20.94
CA GLN A 76 -8.50 0.93 20.14
C GLN A 76 -9.02 2.28 20.63
N PHE A 77 -9.16 3.23 19.71
CA PHE A 77 -9.78 4.53 19.97
C PHE A 77 -11.10 4.64 19.24
N LYS A 78 -12.08 5.27 19.90
CA LYS A 78 -13.40 5.55 19.33
C LYS A 78 -13.67 7.04 19.46
N THR A 79 -13.20 7.80 18.48
CA THR A 79 -13.55 9.22 18.36
C THR A 79 -14.70 9.44 17.40
N ASP A 80 -14.84 8.60 16.34
CA ASP A 80 -16.01 8.51 15.44
C ASP A 80 -15.93 7.27 14.52
N LEU A 81 -14.71 6.87 14.16
CA LEU A 81 -14.36 5.57 13.58
C LEU A 81 -13.46 4.81 14.58
N THR A 82 -13.51 3.48 14.58
CA THR A 82 -12.66 2.67 15.46
C THR A 82 -11.29 2.48 14.81
N TYR A 83 -10.26 3.14 15.34
CA TYR A 83 -8.88 3.01 14.87
C TYR A 83 -8.04 2.20 15.84
N LYS A 84 -7.11 1.42 15.29
CA LYS A 84 -6.13 0.64 16.07
C LYS A 84 -4.75 1.21 15.88
N VAL A 85 -4.20 1.77 16.95
CA VAL A 85 -2.87 2.38 16.96
C VAL A 85 -1.96 1.56 17.87
N GLY A 86 -0.73 1.30 17.42
CA GLY A 86 0.25 0.57 18.20
C GLY A 86 1.66 1.08 17.98
N CYS A 87 2.57 0.52 18.77
CA CYS A 87 3.97 0.85 18.80
C CYS A 87 4.80 -0.43 18.88
N TYR A 88 5.88 -0.48 18.10
CA TYR A 88 7.01 -1.37 18.32
C TYR A 88 8.27 -0.54 18.52
N ARG A 89 9.07 -0.87 19.51
CA ARG A 89 10.41 -0.31 19.66
C ARG A 89 11.40 -1.43 19.49
N ILE A 90 12.34 -1.25 18.57
CA ILE A 90 13.33 -2.24 18.19
C ILE A 90 14.69 -1.55 18.31
N GLY A 91 15.45 -1.92 19.34
CA GLY A 91 16.67 -1.20 19.70
C GLY A 91 16.41 0.31 19.91
N ALA A 92 17.08 1.14 19.10
CA ALA A 92 16.97 2.60 19.19
C ALA A 92 15.81 3.19 18.37
N ASN A 93 15.16 2.41 17.50
CA ASN A 93 14.15 2.92 16.58
C ASN A 93 12.74 2.56 17.08
N MET A 94 11.81 3.49 16.89
CA MET A 94 10.41 3.31 17.24
C MET A 94 9.54 3.31 15.99
N TYR A 95 8.63 2.35 15.90
CA TYR A 95 7.68 2.17 14.83
C TYR A 95 6.28 2.40 15.38
N LEU A 96 5.64 3.48 14.94
CA LEU A 96 4.25 3.79 15.27
C LEU A 96 3.38 3.41 14.09
N TYR A 97 2.26 2.74 14.34
CA TYR A 97 1.43 2.23 13.26
C TYR A 97 -0.05 2.40 13.55
N GLN A 98 -0.82 2.55 12.47
CA GLN A 98 -2.27 2.60 12.49
C GLN A 98 -2.83 1.62 11.47
N ILE A 99 -3.64 0.67 11.95
CA ILE A 99 -4.23 -0.35 11.07
C ILE A 99 -5.35 0.25 10.24
N GLY A 100 -5.43 -0.16 8.97
CA GLY A 100 -6.46 0.19 7.99
C GLY A 100 -6.40 1.63 7.47
N SER A 101 -5.52 2.49 8.02
CA SER A 101 -5.31 3.86 7.58
C SER A 101 -4.59 3.90 6.24
N GLN A 102 -5.22 4.50 5.23
CA GLN A 102 -4.61 4.73 3.93
C GLN A 102 -3.73 5.97 3.98
N VAL A 103 -2.51 5.89 3.46
CA VAL A 103 -1.62 7.04 3.38
C VAL A 103 -2.15 8.06 2.39
N LYS A 104 -2.44 9.26 2.90
CA LYS A 104 -2.87 10.48 2.17
C LYS A 104 -2.15 11.68 2.79
N ASP A 105 -2.35 12.88 2.25
CA ASP A 105 -1.59 14.08 2.66
C ASP A 105 -1.58 14.36 4.16
N ALA A 106 -2.65 14.01 4.89
CA ALA A 106 -2.76 14.17 6.35
C ALA A 106 -2.93 12.84 7.11
N GLN A 107 -2.86 11.70 6.42
CA GLN A 107 -3.13 10.38 6.98
C GLN A 107 -1.90 9.49 6.83
N HIS A 108 -1.53 8.84 7.93
CA HIS A 108 -0.34 8.01 8.02
C HIS A 108 -0.70 6.59 8.43
N GLY A 109 0.17 5.64 8.09
CA GLY A 109 -0.07 4.22 8.32
C GLY A 109 1.02 3.56 9.14
N LEU A 110 2.30 3.78 8.81
CA LEU A 110 3.43 3.21 9.53
C LEU A 110 4.62 4.16 9.50
N ILE A 111 4.98 4.72 10.65
CA ILE A 111 6.04 5.70 10.78
C ILE A 111 7.20 5.09 11.57
N MET A 112 8.42 5.35 11.12
CA MET A 112 9.63 5.08 11.87
C MET A 112 10.21 6.37 12.43
N ILE A 113 10.53 6.37 13.72
CA ILE A 113 11.23 7.44 14.43
C ILE A 113 12.61 6.90 14.84
N PRO A 114 13.71 7.45 14.30
CA PRO A 114 15.04 6.99 14.65
C PRO A 114 15.51 7.55 16.00
N ASN A 115 16.35 6.80 16.70
CA ASN A 115 17.00 7.22 17.96
C ASN A 115 16.04 7.75 19.03
N GLN A 116 14.90 7.07 19.18
CA GLN A 116 13.87 7.48 20.12
C GLN A 116 14.16 6.95 21.53
N ALA A 117 14.33 7.87 22.47
CA ALA A 117 14.57 7.53 23.88
C ALA A 117 13.31 7.02 24.59
N ALA A 118 12.14 7.45 24.14
CA ALA A 118 10.85 7.00 24.67
C ALA A 118 10.66 5.49 24.42
N THR A 119 10.00 4.81 25.37
CA THR A 119 9.53 3.43 25.23
C THR A 119 8.10 3.42 24.68
N CYS A 120 7.65 2.30 24.14
CA CYS A 120 6.25 2.17 23.71
C CYS A 120 5.23 2.33 24.87
N SER A 121 5.65 2.17 26.13
CA SER A 121 4.81 2.39 27.32
C SER A 121 4.66 3.87 27.72
N THR A 122 5.53 4.74 27.21
CA THR A 122 5.52 6.19 27.53
C THR A 122 4.89 7.05 26.43
N VAL A 123 4.68 6.46 25.25
CA VAL A 123 4.02 7.14 24.13
C VAL A 123 2.51 7.08 24.35
N THR A 124 1.88 8.25 24.34
CA THR A 124 0.42 8.32 24.21
C THR A 124 0.06 7.81 22.82
N LEU A 125 -0.64 6.67 22.78
CA LEU A 125 -1.29 6.19 21.58
C LEU A 125 -2.68 6.84 21.56
N ASP A 126 -3.03 7.47 20.45
CA ASP A 126 -4.28 8.15 20.14
C ASP A 126 -4.41 8.31 18.61
N ALA A 127 -5.50 8.91 18.14
CA ALA A 127 -5.77 9.08 16.71
C ALA A 127 -4.76 10.01 15.99
N ASP A 128 -4.12 10.93 16.72
CA ASP A 128 -3.20 11.92 16.16
C ASP A 128 -1.73 11.54 16.36
N THR A 129 -1.46 10.42 17.03
CA THR A 129 -0.11 9.99 17.44
C THR A 129 0.86 9.94 16.27
N LEU A 130 0.42 9.37 15.15
CA LEU A 130 1.25 9.26 13.96
C LEU A 130 1.53 10.64 13.35
N LYS A 131 0.50 11.49 13.23
CA LYS A 131 0.64 12.86 12.73
C LYS A 131 1.59 13.68 13.61
N ASN A 132 1.35 13.67 14.91
CA ASN A 132 2.16 14.37 15.90
C ASN A 132 3.62 13.89 15.88
N ALA A 133 3.84 12.58 15.71
CA ALA A 133 5.18 12.02 15.60
C ALA A 133 5.94 12.53 14.37
N LEU A 134 5.31 12.59 13.20
CA LEU A 134 5.93 13.14 11.99
C LEU A 134 6.24 14.64 12.11
N ASP A 135 5.33 15.40 12.72
CA ASP A 135 5.48 16.85 12.86
C ASP A 135 6.53 17.24 13.92
N THR A 136 6.75 16.40 14.95
CA THR A 136 7.59 16.76 16.11
C THR A 136 8.90 15.98 16.23
N ALA A 137 8.94 14.71 15.79
CA ALA A 137 10.11 13.86 16.00
C ALA A 137 11.13 13.99 14.86
N LYS A 138 12.38 14.29 15.22
CA LYS A 138 13.46 14.50 14.25
C LYS A 138 13.75 13.22 13.48
N GLY A 139 13.67 13.31 12.15
CA GLY A 139 13.96 12.18 11.26
C GLY A 139 12.83 11.13 11.21
N ALA A 140 11.67 11.42 11.79
CA ALA A 140 10.48 10.59 11.60
C ALA A 140 10.12 10.54 10.11
N ARG A 141 9.75 9.35 9.63
CA ARG A 141 9.35 9.14 8.24
C ARG A 141 8.28 8.08 8.12
N GLU A 142 7.32 8.34 7.23
CA GLU A 142 6.37 7.33 6.78
C GLU A 142 7.10 6.26 5.97
N LEU A 143 6.80 4.99 6.24
CA LEU A 143 7.38 3.85 5.54
C LEU A 143 6.48 3.32 4.43
N LEU A 144 5.19 3.66 4.43
CA LEU A 144 4.27 3.31 3.36
C LEU A 144 4.22 4.39 2.28
N SER A 145 3.91 3.99 1.05
CA SER A 145 3.69 4.93 -0.04
C SER A 145 2.23 5.41 -0.09
N GLN A 146 1.99 6.51 -0.80
CA GLN A 146 0.65 7.05 -0.99
C GLN A 146 -0.33 5.99 -1.54
N GLY A 147 -1.54 5.95 -0.99
CA GLY A 147 -2.57 4.99 -1.37
C GLY A 147 -2.39 3.57 -0.79
N GLN A 148 -1.33 3.31 -0.02
CA GLN A 148 -1.11 2.07 0.71
C GLN A 148 -1.63 2.17 2.14
N ARG A 149 -1.87 1.01 2.76
CA ARG A 149 -2.31 0.89 4.15
C ARG A 149 -1.72 -0.36 4.80
N LEU A 150 -1.53 -0.30 6.11
CA LEU A 150 -1.14 -1.44 6.92
C LEU A 150 -2.40 -2.19 7.38
N LEU A 151 -2.45 -3.50 7.19
CA LEU A 151 -3.53 -4.36 7.69
C LEU A 151 -3.11 -5.20 8.89
N GLN A 152 -1.83 -5.59 8.94
CA GLN A 152 -1.25 -6.28 10.08
C GLN A 152 0.24 -5.94 10.18
N LEU A 153 0.69 -5.75 11.42
CA LEU A 153 2.11 -5.77 11.79
C LEU A 153 2.26 -6.56 13.09
N ASN A 154 2.96 -7.68 13.02
CA ASN A 154 3.28 -8.50 14.18
C ASN A 154 4.78 -8.74 14.25
N VAL A 155 5.33 -8.58 15.45
CA VAL A 155 6.70 -8.98 15.76
C VAL A 155 6.61 -9.92 16.96
N SER A 156 6.90 -11.19 16.74
CA SER A 156 6.78 -12.23 17.78
C SER A 156 8.10 -12.93 18.00
N SER A 157 8.47 -13.14 19.27
CA SER A 157 9.64 -13.93 19.66
C SER A 157 9.36 -15.42 19.40
N VAL A 158 10.15 -16.04 18.52
CA VAL A 158 10.08 -17.49 18.22
C VAL A 158 11.18 -18.26 18.96
N GLY A 159 12.21 -17.55 19.44
CA GLY A 159 13.27 -18.08 20.30
C GLY A 159 13.81 -16.99 21.22
N SER A 160 14.91 -17.26 21.91
CA SER A 160 15.54 -16.30 22.84
C SER A 160 16.18 -15.08 22.14
N ALA A 161 16.54 -15.21 20.87
CA ALA A 161 17.18 -14.19 20.04
C ALA A 161 16.60 -14.16 18.61
N THR A 162 15.45 -14.81 18.40
CA THR A 162 14.85 -14.99 17.07
C THR A 162 13.45 -14.43 17.08
N HIS A 163 13.18 -13.50 16.15
CA HIS A 163 11.91 -12.81 16.02
C HIS A 163 11.34 -13.04 14.62
N ALA A 164 10.08 -13.45 14.56
CA ALA A 164 9.31 -13.47 13.33
C ALA A 164 8.62 -12.12 13.13
N LEU A 165 8.67 -11.61 11.90
CA LEU A 165 8.00 -10.41 11.46
C LEU A 165 6.96 -10.78 10.41
N ASP A 166 5.72 -10.41 10.70
CA ASP A 166 4.60 -10.52 9.77
C ASP A 166 4.08 -9.14 9.43
N ILE A 167 4.12 -8.80 8.15
CA ILE A 167 3.49 -7.58 7.64
C ILE A 167 2.47 -7.92 6.57
N VAL A 168 1.30 -7.29 6.66
CA VAL A 168 0.28 -7.34 5.61
C VAL A 168 -0.03 -5.91 5.20
N LEU A 169 0.18 -5.61 3.91
CA LEU A 169 -0.15 -4.33 3.32
C LEU A 169 -1.27 -4.49 2.29
N ALA A 170 -2.06 -3.44 2.11
CA ALA A 170 -2.96 -3.32 0.99
C ALA A 170 -2.73 -2.01 0.25
N GLY A 171 -2.97 -2.00 -1.06
CA GLY A 171 -2.96 -0.80 -1.89
C GLY A 171 -4.28 -0.71 -2.66
N GLY A 172 -4.77 0.52 -2.87
CA GLY A 172 -6.07 0.81 -3.48
C GLY A 172 -7.01 1.49 -2.50
N ASP A 173 -8.13 2.01 -3.01
CA ASP A 173 -9.13 2.76 -2.23
C ASP A 173 -10.06 1.85 -1.42
N ASP A 174 -10.68 2.40 -0.38
CA ASP A 174 -11.44 1.66 0.64
C ASP A 174 -12.59 0.84 0.06
N ASP A 175 -13.25 1.40 -0.95
CA ASP A 175 -14.42 0.84 -1.60
C ASP A 175 -14.08 -0.31 -2.57
N LEU A 176 -12.81 -0.47 -2.95
CA LEU A 176 -12.33 -1.56 -3.79
C LEU A 176 -12.21 -2.89 -3.06
N PHE A 177 -12.40 -2.93 -1.74
CA PHE A 177 -12.28 -4.15 -0.95
C PHE A 177 -13.63 -4.68 -0.46
N THR A 178 -13.73 -6.01 -0.34
CA THR A 178 -14.84 -6.70 0.33
C THR A 178 -14.28 -7.62 1.42
N PRO A 179 -14.69 -7.43 2.68
CA PRO A 179 -15.45 -6.29 3.20
C PRO A 179 -14.69 -4.96 3.00
N THR A 180 -15.39 -3.83 3.04
CA THR A 180 -14.76 -2.50 2.99
C THR A 180 -13.71 -2.40 4.10
N VAL A 181 -12.51 -1.94 3.76
CA VAL A 181 -11.46 -1.76 4.78
C VAL A 181 -11.89 -0.67 5.74
N THR A 182 -11.93 -1.01 7.02
CA THR A 182 -12.08 -0.04 8.10
C THR A 182 -10.78 0.04 8.91
N PRO A 183 -10.54 1.14 9.64
CA PRO A 183 -9.39 1.26 10.53
C PRO A 183 -9.36 0.29 11.73
N SER A 184 -10.41 -0.54 11.86
CA SER A 184 -10.51 -1.63 12.82
C SER A 184 -10.38 -3.02 12.19
N THR A 185 -10.09 -3.12 10.89
CA THR A 185 -10.07 -4.40 10.16
C THR A 185 -9.09 -5.37 10.81
N THR A 186 -9.61 -6.45 11.40
CA THR A 186 -8.81 -7.55 11.96
C THR A 186 -8.80 -8.79 11.09
N ALA A 187 -9.83 -8.97 10.26
CA ALA A 187 -9.99 -10.12 9.38
C ALA A 187 -9.41 -9.84 7.98
N TRP A 188 -8.15 -9.41 7.91
CA TRP A 188 -7.48 -9.12 6.64
C TRP A 188 -7.42 -10.35 5.71
N GLU A 189 -7.46 -11.56 6.26
CA GLU A 189 -7.53 -12.82 5.50
C GLU A 189 -8.81 -12.93 4.65
N GLN A 190 -9.88 -12.27 5.08
CA GLN A 190 -11.15 -12.23 4.35
C GLN A 190 -11.19 -11.09 3.33
N LEU A 191 -10.18 -10.21 3.33
CA LEU A 191 -10.13 -9.05 2.47
C LEU A 191 -9.87 -9.46 1.03
N LYS A 192 -10.84 -9.21 0.17
CA LYS A 192 -10.74 -9.48 -1.26
C LYS A 192 -10.92 -8.22 -2.05
N CYS A 193 -10.22 -8.15 -3.17
CA CYS A 193 -10.51 -7.15 -4.19
C CYS A 193 -11.88 -7.36 -4.80
N LYS A 194 -12.69 -6.30 -4.87
CA LYS A 194 -13.94 -6.30 -5.62
C LYS A 194 -13.63 -6.43 -7.10
N ALA A 195 -14.41 -7.28 -7.78
CA ALA A 195 -14.45 -7.26 -9.22
C ALA A 195 -15.28 -6.05 -9.66
N GLN A 196 -14.61 -5.01 -10.17
CA GLN A 196 -15.26 -3.84 -10.73
C GLN A 196 -14.79 -3.56 -12.16
N THR A 197 -15.67 -2.97 -12.96
CA THR A 197 -15.45 -2.67 -14.38
C THR A 197 -14.59 -1.42 -14.61
N GLY A 198 -14.27 -0.68 -13.53
CA GLY A 198 -13.52 0.58 -13.52
C GLY A 198 -12.01 0.44 -13.73
N GLN A 199 -11.30 1.56 -13.58
CA GLN A 199 -9.83 1.64 -13.65
C GLN A 199 -9.16 1.58 -12.28
N GLU A 200 -9.94 1.37 -11.22
CA GLU A 200 -9.46 1.32 -9.86
C GLU A 200 -8.98 -0.09 -9.55
N PHE A 201 -7.81 -0.18 -8.90
CA PHE A 201 -7.15 -1.44 -8.61
C PHE A 201 -6.83 -1.53 -7.14
N CYS A 202 -7.00 -2.73 -6.60
CA CYS A 202 -6.50 -3.07 -5.30
C CYS A 202 -5.54 -4.26 -5.36
N SER A 203 -4.71 -4.37 -4.35
CA SER A 203 -3.81 -5.48 -4.13
C SER A 203 -3.57 -5.66 -2.64
N VAL A 204 -3.34 -6.89 -2.21
CA VAL A 204 -2.96 -7.24 -0.85
C VAL A 204 -1.67 -8.04 -0.93
N THR A 205 -0.70 -7.72 -0.09
CA THR A 205 0.56 -8.47 0.01
C THR A 205 0.83 -8.81 1.47
N SER A 206 1.24 -10.05 1.71
CA SER A 206 1.68 -10.53 3.01
C SER A 206 3.14 -10.98 2.90
N LEU A 207 3.97 -10.54 3.82
CA LEU A 207 5.36 -10.95 3.90
C LEU A 207 5.67 -11.43 5.31
N HIS A 208 6.20 -12.64 5.37
CA HIS A 208 6.71 -13.26 6.58
C HIS A 208 8.23 -13.35 6.48
N THR A 209 8.93 -12.90 7.52
CA THR A 209 10.39 -13.05 7.60
C THR A 209 10.82 -13.34 9.04
N VAL A 210 12.01 -13.90 9.20
CA VAL A 210 12.58 -14.20 10.52
C VAL A 210 13.93 -13.50 10.62
N ALA A 211 14.10 -12.70 11.67
CA ALA A 211 15.35 -12.03 12.00
C ALA A 211 15.92 -12.61 13.30
N VAL A 212 17.26 -12.71 13.35
CA VAL A 212 17.99 -13.21 14.52
C VAL A 212 18.88 -12.08 15.03
N GLU A 213 18.80 -11.79 16.33
CA GLU A 213 19.67 -10.83 17.01
C GLU A 213 21.13 -11.32 16.91
N ARG A 214 22.06 -10.42 16.58
CA ARG A 214 23.47 -10.75 16.37
C ARG A 214 24.41 -10.22 17.44
N VAL A 215 23.88 -9.45 18.39
CA VAL A 215 24.65 -8.69 19.38
C VAL A 215 24.18 -9.03 20.78
#